data_AF-A0A358U1G6-F1
#
_entry.id   AF-A0A358U1G6-F1
#
_cell.length_a   1.000
_cell.length_b   1.000
_cell.length_c   1.000
_cell.angle_alpha   90.00
_cell.angle_beta   90.00
_cell.angle_gamma   90.00
#
_symmetry.space_group_name_H-M   'P 1'
#
loop_
_entity.id
_entity.type
_entity.pdbx_description
1 polymer ?
#
loop_
_entity_poly.entity_id
_entity_poly.type
_entity_poly.pdbx_seq_one_letter_code
_entity_poly.pdbx_strand_id
1 'polypeptide(L)'
;MYIRECVTTNKVTKTKYVTHRLVEAYRFMEGSKAKVRQRLILHLGTLELPKSDWPKLAKILEARLVGQSSLFEDDIQMTTAADKAMDYYSFVQQKGEEKSARKQRQTFCQIDLESVEHTMTRSLGPELVAHAFWERLGFDKLLQTCGLSSTEQAWTQAVVLGRLIEPASERQTRY
;
A
#
# COMPACT_ATOMS: atom_id res chain seq x y z
N MET A 1 -13.07 14.07 20.66
CA MET A 1 -11.68 14.19 20.14
C MET A 1 -11.38 15.61 19.65
N TYR A 2 -10.14 15.97 19.27
CA TYR A 2 -9.83 17.28 18.65
C TYR A 2 -8.68 17.22 17.62
N ILE A 3 -8.61 18.20 16.72
CA ILE A 3 -7.56 18.30 15.69
C ILE A 3 -6.41 19.18 16.21
N ARG A 4 -5.19 18.67 16.07
CA ARG A 4 -3.96 19.36 16.45
C ARG A 4 -3.08 19.59 15.23
N GLU A 5 -2.50 20.78 15.16
CA GLU A 5 -1.43 21.13 14.23
C GLU A 5 -0.07 20.62 14.75
N CYS A 6 0.69 19.96 13.89
CA CYS A 6 2.02 19.43 14.14
C CYS A 6 2.99 19.97 13.09
N VAL A 7 3.87 20.87 13.53
CA VAL A 7 4.95 21.41 12.71
C VAL A 7 6.17 20.49 12.82
N THR A 8 6.66 20.02 11.68
CA THR A 8 7.88 19.23 11.58
C THR A 8 8.88 19.97 10.72
N THR A 9 10.11 20.14 11.22
CA THR A 9 11.19 20.79 10.48
C THR A 9 12.13 19.73 9.93
N ASN A 10 12.37 19.72 8.62
CA ASN A 10 13.40 18.88 8.03
C ASN A 10 14.78 19.43 8.43
N LYS A 11 15.62 18.60 9.04
CA LYS A 11 16.93 18.99 9.58
C LYS A 11 17.92 19.43 8.49
N VAL A 12 17.79 18.87 7.28
CA VAL A 12 18.72 19.09 6.16
C VAL A 12 18.32 20.33 5.37
N THR A 13 17.07 20.40 4.93
CA THR A 13 16.57 21.49 4.08
C THR A 13 16.03 22.68 4.87
N LYS A 14 15.92 22.57 6.20
CA LYS A 14 15.28 23.55 7.12
C LYS A 14 13.83 23.92 6.76
N THR A 15 13.18 23.19 5.85
CA THR A 15 11.79 23.42 5.47
C THR A 15 10.84 22.97 6.57
N LYS A 16 9.83 23.80 6.86
CA LYS A 16 8.79 23.52 7.84
C LYS A 16 7.58 22.91 7.15
N TYR A 17 7.15 21.75 7.62
CA TYR A 17 5.95 21.05 7.15
C TYR A 17 4.90 21.10 8.24
N VAL A 18 3.70 21.55 7.88
CA VAL A 18 2.56 21.58 8.78
C VAL A 18 1.67 20.39 8.46
N THR A 19 1.39 19.58 9.47
CA THR A 19 0.50 18.42 9.36
C THR A 19 -0.55 18.48 10.46
N HIS A 20 -1.68 17.83 10.26
CA HIS A 20 -2.82 17.81 11.17
C HIS A 20 -3.10 16.38 11.58
N ARG A 21 -3.52 16.22 12.84
CA ARG A 21 -3.75 14.92 13.46
C ARG A 21 -4.99 15.00 14.33
N LEU A 22 -5.84 13.97 14.27
CA LEU A 22 -6.94 13.78 15.21
C LEU A 22 -6.38 13.11 16.48
N VAL A 23 -6.61 13.76 17.61
CA VAL A 23 -6.06 13.37 18.91
C VAL A 23 -7.19 13.23 19.92
N GLU A 24 -7.09 12.20 20.75
CA GLU A 24 -7.96 11.97 21.89
C GLU A 24 -7.20 12.29 23.18
N ALA A 25 -7.83 13.05 24.08
CA ALA A 25 -7.31 13.26 25.43
C ALA A 25 -7.97 12.25 26.37
N TYR A 26 -7.17 11.40 27.00
CA TYR A 26 -7.65 10.40 27.97
C TYR A 26 -6.98 10.60 29.32
N ARG A 27 -7.70 10.24 30.39
CA ARG A 27 -7.17 10.29 31.75
C ARG A 27 -6.46 8.97 32.05
N PHE A 28 -5.19 9.05 32.40
CA PHE A 28 -4.37 7.93 32.84
C PHE A 28 -4.07 8.07 34.33
N MET A 29 -4.33 7.01 35.09
CA MET A 29 -3.98 6.95 36.51
C MET A 29 -2.52 6.55 36.64
N GLU A 30 -1.70 7.48 37.15
CA GLU A 30 -0.29 7.20 37.46
C GLU A 30 -0.14 7.25 38.98
N GLY A 31 -0.25 6.07 39.61
CA GLY A 31 -0.40 5.96 41.07
C GLY A 31 -1.69 6.63 41.54
N SER A 32 -1.60 7.47 42.57
CA SER A 32 -2.75 8.18 43.16
C SER A 32 -3.15 9.48 42.43
N LYS A 33 -2.48 9.84 41.31
CA LYS A 33 -2.72 11.08 40.57
C LYS A 33 -3.27 10.78 39.17
N ALA A 34 -4.38 11.44 38.82
CA ALA A 34 -4.91 11.43 37.47
C ALA A 34 -4.11 12.40 36.59
N LYS A 35 -3.43 11.90 35.55
CA LYS A 35 -2.78 12.72 34.52
C LYS A 35 -3.53 12.62 33.20
N VAL A 36 -3.68 13.74 32.49
CA VAL A 36 -4.26 13.74 31.14
C VAL A 36 -3.14 13.46 30.14
N ARG A 37 -3.31 12.42 29.33
CA ARG A 37 -2.40 12.07 28.23
C ARG A 37 -3.15 12.19 26.90
N GLN A 38 -2.39 12.36 25.83
CA GLN A 38 -2.91 12.48 24.46
C GLN A 38 -2.58 11.20 23.69
N ARG A 39 -3.58 10.62 23.02
CA ARG A 39 -3.43 9.50 22.09
C ARG A 39 -3.72 9.99 20.67
N LEU A 40 -2.84 9.65 19.73
CA LEU A 40 -3.10 9.87 18.31
C LEU A 40 -4.10 8.83 17.80
N ILE A 41 -5.17 9.29 17.17
CA ILE A 41 -6.20 8.44 16.56
C ILE A 41 -5.98 8.34 15.06
N LEU A 42 -5.85 9.48 14.37
CA LEU A 42 -5.77 9.53 12.91
C LEU A 42 -4.78 10.60 12.42
N HIS A 43 -4.05 10.29 11.35
CA HIS A 43 -3.28 11.27 10.59
C HIS A 43 -4.15 11.88 9.50
N LEU A 44 -4.28 13.22 9.50
CA LEU A 44 -5.17 13.95 8.58
C LEU A 44 -4.40 14.65 7.45
N GLY A 45 -3.06 14.56 7.42
CA GLY A 45 -2.25 15.27 6.43
C GLY A 45 -2.35 16.80 6.60
N THR A 46 -2.34 17.55 5.50
CA THR A 46 -2.52 19.00 5.53
C THR A 46 -4.00 19.32 5.29
N LEU A 47 -4.64 19.95 6.27
CA LEU A 47 -6.02 20.42 6.14
C LEU A 47 -5.99 21.84 5.58
N GLU A 48 -6.78 22.08 4.55
CA GLU A 48 -6.98 23.41 3.92
C GLU A 48 -8.13 24.19 4.58
N LEU A 49 -8.78 23.59 5.58
CA LEU A 49 -9.92 24.16 6.30
C LEU A 49 -9.48 25.17 7.37
N PRO A 50 -10.25 26.25 7.59
CA PRO A 50 -9.95 27.23 8.63
C PRO A 50 -10.06 26.60 10.02
N LYS A 51 -9.29 27.14 10.98
CA LYS A 51 -9.23 26.63 12.37
C LYS A 51 -10.58 26.64 13.09
N SER A 52 -11.49 27.52 12.67
CA SER A 52 -12.87 27.60 13.19
C SER A 52 -13.66 26.32 12.96
N ASP A 53 -13.40 25.59 11.88
CA ASP A 53 -14.18 24.41 11.49
C ASP A 53 -13.56 23.10 11.97
N TRP A 54 -12.33 23.12 12.49
CA TRP A 54 -11.67 21.94 13.04
C TRP A 54 -12.47 21.22 14.13
N PRO A 55 -13.16 21.91 15.07
CA PRO A 55 -13.99 21.23 16.05
C PRO A 55 -15.18 20.49 15.43
N LYS A 56 -15.77 21.03 14.36
CA LYS A 56 -16.85 20.37 13.61
C LYS A 56 -16.33 19.13 12.90
N LEU A 57 -15.20 19.24 12.19
CA LEU A 57 -14.56 18.11 11.52
C LEU A 57 -14.19 17.00 12.51
N ALA A 58 -13.65 17.36 13.68
CA ALA A 58 -13.34 16.41 14.74
C ALA A 58 -14.58 15.61 15.20
N LYS A 59 -15.74 16.28 15.35
CA LYS A 59 -17.01 15.64 15.70
C LYS A 59 -17.53 14.71 14.60
N ILE A 60 -17.42 15.10 13.33
CA ILE A 60 -17.81 14.25 12.20
C ILE A 60 -16.94 12.99 12.17
N LEU A 61 -15.63 13.14 12.29
CA LEU A 61 -14.69 12.01 12.32
C LEU A 61 -14.92 11.10 13.53
N GLU A 62 -15.21 11.66 14.70
CA GLU A 62 -15.53 10.90 15.91
C GLU A 62 -16.81 10.07 15.73
N ALA A 63 -17.87 10.65 15.15
CA ALA A 63 -19.10 9.93 14.84
C ALA A 63 -18.83 8.77 13.86
N ARG A 64 -18.10 9.03 12.78
CA ARG A 64 -17.75 8.03 11.76
C ARG A 64 -16.90 6.89 12.29
N LEU A 65 -15.94 7.17 13.16
CA LEU A 65 -15.11 6.14 13.81
C LEU A 65 -15.93 5.21 14.72
N VAL A 66 -17.05 5.70 15.27
CA VAL A 66 -17.99 4.91 16.09
C VAL A 66 -19.09 4.26 15.24
N GLY A 67 -19.14 4.55 13.93
CA GLY A 67 -20.17 4.04 13.01
C GLY A 67 -21.50 4.79 13.08
N GLN A 68 -21.50 6.02 13.57
CA GLN A 68 -22.67 6.91 13.64
C GLN A 68 -22.57 8.04 12.61
N SER A 69 -23.71 8.49 12.10
CA SER A 69 -23.81 9.69 11.25
C SER A 69 -23.82 10.96 12.09
N SER A 70 -23.17 12.01 11.59
CA SER A 70 -23.05 13.29 12.31
C SER A 70 -24.08 14.31 11.86
N LEU A 71 -24.61 15.11 12.79
CA LEU A 71 -25.53 16.22 12.50
C LEU A 71 -24.88 17.38 11.71
N PHE A 72 -23.58 17.30 11.40
CA PHE A 72 -22.84 18.34 10.68
C PHE A 72 -22.46 17.92 9.25
N GLU A 73 -23.09 16.88 8.69
CA GLU A 73 -22.82 16.36 7.34
C GLU A 73 -23.36 17.25 6.20
N ASP A 74 -24.11 18.31 6.54
CA ASP A 74 -24.72 19.23 5.56
C ASP A 74 -23.69 20.11 4.81
N ASP A 75 -22.45 20.20 5.30
CA ASP A 75 -21.37 20.95 4.66
C ASP A 75 -20.50 20.05 3.77
N ILE A 76 -20.63 20.22 2.45
CA ILE A 76 -19.90 19.46 1.42
C ILE A 76 -18.38 19.49 1.63
N GLN A 77 -17.82 20.63 2.06
CA GLN A 77 -16.36 20.74 2.25
C GLN A 77 -15.89 19.87 3.43
N MET A 78 -16.71 19.81 4.48
CA MET A 78 -16.43 19.05 5.70
C MET A 78 -16.58 17.56 5.47
N THR A 79 -17.63 17.16 4.76
CA THR A 79 -17.88 15.77 4.37
C THR A 79 -16.74 15.26 3.48
N THR A 80 -16.31 16.04 2.48
CA THR A 80 -15.18 15.67 1.61
C THR A 80 -13.87 15.52 2.38
N ALA A 81 -13.58 16.41 3.33
CA ALA A 81 -12.38 16.31 4.17
C ALA A 81 -12.45 15.09 5.11
N ALA A 82 -13.63 14.77 5.63
CA ALA A 82 -13.86 13.60 6.46
C ALA A 82 -13.75 12.29 5.66
N ASP A 83 -14.25 12.24 4.43
CA ASP A 83 -14.14 11.08 3.53
C ASP A 83 -12.68 10.76 3.25
N LYS A 84 -11.90 11.76 2.79
CA LYS A 84 -10.46 11.60 2.53
C LYS A 84 -9.69 11.07 3.75
N ALA A 85 -10.04 11.55 4.95
CA ALA A 85 -9.42 11.11 6.19
C ALA A 85 -9.78 9.65 6.53
N MET A 86 -11.04 9.24 6.32
CA MET A 86 -11.49 7.86 6.54
C MET A 86 -10.94 6.87 5.51
N ASP A 87 -10.81 7.28 4.25
CA ASP A 87 -10.18 6.48 3.20
C ASP A 87 -8.70 6.21 3.51
N TYR A 88 -7.99 7.23 4.00
CA TYR A 88 -6.61 7.04 4.45
C TYR A 88 -6.54 6.10 5.67
N TYR A 89 -7.49 6.20 6.61
CA TYR A 89 -7.55 5.34 7.77
C TYR A 89 -7.73 3.87 7.39
N SER A 90 -8.70 3.55 6.53
CA SER A 90 -9.00 2.20 6.10
C SER A 90 -7.82 1.58 5.34
N PHE A 91 -7.17 2.35 4.46
CA PHE A 91 -5.96 1.92 3.76
C PHE A 91 -4.80 1.58 4.70
N VAL A 92 -4.54 2.42 5.70
CA VAL A 92 -3.47 2.18 6.69
C VAL A 92 -3.79 0.96 7.55
N GLN A 93 -5.06 0.77 7.94
CA GLN A 93 -5.49 -0.38 8.71
C GLN A 93 -5.29 -1.68 7.93
N GLN A 94 -5.74 -1.73 6.67
CA GLN A 94 -5.56 -2.90 5.80
C GLN A 94 -4.08 -3.26 5.62
N LYS A 95 -3.21 -2.27 5.37
CA LYS A 95 -1.75 -2.51 5.32
C LYS A 95 -1.18 -3.04 6.63
N GLY A 96 -1.70 -2.56 7.76
CA GLY A 96 -1.31 -3.05 9.09
C GLY A 96 -1.68 -4.51 9.30
N GLU A 97 -2.90 -4.88 8.92
CA GLU A 97 -3.44 -6.24 8.97
C GLU A 97 -2.71 -7.19 8.01
N GLU A 98 -2.42 -6.76 6.78
CA GLU A 98 -1.60 -7.52 5.84
C GLU A 98 -0.19 -7.76 6.38
N LYS A 99 0.42 -6.74 7.00
CA LYS A 99 1.76 -6.85 7.59
C LYS A 99 1.78 -7.77 8.80
N SER A 100 0.76 -7.73 9.66
CA SER A 100 0.65 -8.62 10.81
C SER A 100 0.38 -10.07 10.38
N ALA A 101 -0.50 -10.26 9.39
CA ALA A 101 -0.76 -11.57 8.78
C ALA A 101 0.51 -12.14 8.13
N ARG A 102 1.26 -11.31 7.39
CA ARG A 102 2.57 -11.72 6.82
C ARG A 102 3.54 -12.13 7.91
N LYS A 103 3.61 -11.38 9.02
CA LYS A 103 4.49 -11.70 10.16
C LYS A 103 4.11 -13.01 10.85
N GLN A 104 2.81 -13.30 10.97
CA GLN A 104 2.33 -14.57 11.53
C GLN A 104 2.60 -15.77 10.60
N ARG A 105 2.63 -15.54 9.29
CA ARG A 105 2.90 -16.58 8.26
C ARG A 105 4.39 -16.77 7.94
N GLN A 106 5.29 -16.01 8.56
CA GLN A 106 6.73 -16.12 8.31
C GLN A 106 7.28 -17.40 8.95
N THR A 107 7.78 -18.31 8.11
CA THR A 107 8.63 -19.42 8.55
C THR A 107 10.08 -19.01 8.35
N PHE A 108 10.84 -18.90 9.43
CA PHE A 108 12.26 -18.62 9.36
C PHE A 108 13.03 -19.94 9.33
N CYS A 109 13.98 -20.07 8.40
CA CYS A 109 14.95 -21.15 8.37
C CYS A 109 16.33 -20.55 8.63
N GLN A 110 17.09 -21.19 9.51
CA GLN A 110 18.47 -20.79 9.78
C GLN A 110 19.36 -21.39 8.69
N ILE A 111 19.96 -20.52 7.89
CA ILE A 111 20.87 -20.87 6.80
C ILE A 111 22.24 -20.30 7.11
N ASP A 112 23.27 -21.12 6.90
CA ASP A 112 24.66 -20.69 6.94
C ASP A 112 24.97 -19.95 5.64
N LEU A 113 25.27 -18.65 5.74
CA LEU A 113 25.51 -17.80 4.58
C LEU A 113 26.81 -18.15 3.86
N GLU A 114 27.78 -18.75 4.56
CA GLU A 114 29.06 -19.17 3.96
C GLU A 114 28.91 -20.42 3.10
N SER A 115 27.86 -21.22 3.31
CA SER A 115 27.58 -22.44 2.54
C SER A 115 26.61 -22.22 1.37
N VAL A 116 26.10 -21.00 1.15
CA VAL A 116 25.15 -20.73 0.08
C VAL A 116 25.89 -20.54 -1.24
N GLU A 117 25.84 -21.56 -2.09
CA GLU A 117 26.31 -21.50 -3.46
C GLU A 117 25.13 -21.44 -4.44
N HIS A 118 25.25 -20.61 -5.48
CA HIS A 118 24.28 -20.51 -6.55
C HIS A 118 24.91 -21.00 -7.86
N THR A 119 24.39 -22.07 -8.43
CA THR A 119 24.94 -22.64 -9.67
C THR A 119 24.33 -22.02 -10.92
N MET A 120 23.03 -21.67 -10.91
CA MET A 120 22.30 -21.21 -12.10
C MET A 120 21.29 -20.10 -11.73
N THR A 121 21.79 -18.89 -11.56
CA THR A 121 20.94 -17.71 -11.38
C THR A 121 20.34 -17.33 -12.73
N ARG A 122 19.11 -17.75 -13.00
CA ARG A 122 18.36 -17.26 -14.16
C ARG A 122 17.70 -15.93 -13.83
N SER A 123 17.74 -14.98 -14.75
CA SER A 123 16.81 -13.84 -14.71
C SER A 123 15.39 -14.38 -14.85
N LEU A 124 14.52 -13.97 -13.94
CA LEU A 124 13.07 -14.22 -13.97
C LEU A 124 12.33 -12.87 -13.97
N GLY A 125 12.97 -11.80 -14.42
CA GLY A 125 12.39 -10.46 -14.37
C GLY A 125 11.44 -10.26 -15.55
N PRO A 126 11.99 -9.97 -16.73
CA PRO A 126 11.19 -9.74 -17.93
C PRO A 126 10.41 -10.99 -18.39
N GLU A 127 10.92 -12.19 -18.09
CA GLU A 127 10.29 -13.48 -18.41
C GLU A 127 8.96 -13.66 -17.66
N LEU A 128 8.92 -13.33 -16.36
CA LEU A 128 7.70 -13.43 -15.55
C LEU A 128 6.64 -12.43 -16.01
N VAL A 129 7.05 -11.19 -16.32
CA VAL A 129 6.12 -10.17 -16.82
C VAL A 129 5.52 -10.61 -18.15
N ALA A 130 6.36 -11.07 -19.09
CA ALA A 130 5.90 -11.52 -20.39
C ALA A 130 4.96 -12.74 -20.30
N HIS A 131 5.28 -13.70 -19.43
CA HIS A 131 4.42 -14.86 -19.19
C HIS A 131 3.06 -14.48 -18.58
N ALA A 132 3.03 -13.54 -17.62
CA ALA A 132 1.77 -13.06 -17.04
C ALA A 132 0.85 -12.39 -18.09
N PHE A 133 1.42 -11.64 -19.03
CA PHE A 133 0.65 -11.08 -20.14
C PHE A 133 0.22 -12.14 -21.16
N TRP A 134 1.04 -13.15 -21.40
CA TRP A 134 0.69 -14.30 -22.25
C TRP A 134 -0.57 -15.01 -21.76
N GLU A 135 -0.63 -15.33 -20.46
CA GLU A 135 -1.80 -15.93 -19.83
C GLU A 135 -3.02 -15.02 -19.90
N ARG A 136 -2.84 -13.72 -19.61
CA ARG A 136 -3.93 -12.73 -19.62
C ARG A 136 -4.54 -12.54 -21.01
N LEU A 137 -3.74 -12.68 -22.07
CA LEU A 137 -4.20 -12.62 -23.46
C LEU A 137 -4.82 -13.95 -23.93
N GLY A 138 -4.70 -15.01 -23.13
CA GLY A 138 -5.27 -16.32 -23.44
C GLY A 138 -4.63 -16.98 -24.67
N PHE A 139 -3.34 -16.69 -24.93
CA PHE A 139 -2.65 -17.19 -26.13
C PHE A 139 -2.67 -18.71 -26.25
N ASP A 140 -2.59 -19.45 -25.14
CA ASP A 140 -2.64 -20.91 -25.16
C ASP A 140 -3.94 -21.42 -25.80
N LYS A 141 -5.09 -20.80 -25.48
CA LYS A 141 -6.40 -21.14 -26.06
C LYS A 141 -6.48 -20.77 -27.54
N LEU A 142 -5.89 -19.64 -27.93
CA LEU A 142 -5.84 -19.20 -29.32
C LEU A 142 -5.00 -20.16 -30.17
N LEU A 143 -3.80 -20.51 -29.70
CA LEU A 143 -2.91 -21.44 -30.40
C LEU A 143 -3.50 -22.85 -30.47
N GLN A 144 -4.21 -23.29 -29.42
CA GLN A 144 -4.95 -24.54 -29.45
C GLN A 144 -6.06 -24.53 -30.52
N THR A 145 -6.76 -23.40 -30.69
CA THR A 145 -7.76 -23.23 -31.75
C THR A 145 -7.14 -23.29 -33.14
N CYS A 146 -5.89 -22.82 -33.28
CA CYS A 146 -5.11 -22.93 -34.51
C CYS A 146 -4.53 -24.34 -34.76
N GLY A 147 -4.79 -25.31 -33.88
CA GLY A 147 -4.37 -26.71 -34.05
C GLY A 147 -2.96 -27.03 -33.55
N LEU A 148 -2.30 -26.12 -32.81
CA LEU A 148 -0.97 -26.39 -32.26
C LEU A 148 -1.05 -27.34 -31.05
N SER A 149 -0.15 -28.32 -31.01
CA SER A 149 0.05 -29.21 -29.86
C SER A 149 0.63 -28.45 -28.66
N SER A 150 0.52 -29.01 -27.44
CA SER A 150 1.06 -28.40 -26.22
C SER A 150 2.57 -28.15 -26.30
N THR A 151 3.31 -29.04 -26.98
CA THR A 151 4.75 -28.88 -27.19
C THR A 151 5.04 -27.70 -28.11
N GLU A 152 4.31 -27.57 -29.23
CA GLU A 152 4.47 -26.46 -30.18
C GLU A 152 4.03 -25.12 -29.57
N GLN A 153 3.03 -25.12 -28.69
CA GLN A 153 2.63 -23.95 -27.92
C GLN A 153 3.77 -23.47 -27.00
N ALA A 154 4.43 -24.40 -26.29
CA ALA A 154 5.57 -24.07 -25.43
C ALA A 154 6.75 -23.50 -26.24
N TRP A 155 7.06 -24.08 -27.41
CA TRP A 155 8.07 -23.53 -28.32
C TRP A 155 7.70 -22.13 -28.82
N THR A 156 6.44 -21.94 -29.22
CA THR A 156 5.93 -20.65 -29.68
C THR A 156 6.05 -19.60 -28.58
N GLN A 157 5.64 -19.94 -27.36
CA GLN A 157 5.78 -19.07 -26.19
C GLN A 157 7.25 -18.71 -25.96
N ALA A 158 8.16 -19.70 -25.94
CA ALA A 158 9.58 -19.46 -25.73
C ALA A 158 10.19 -18.53 -26.81
N VAL A 159 9.82 -18.71 -28.08
CA VAL A 159 10.31 -17.87 -29.18
C VAL A 159 9.75 -16.45 -29.10
N VAL A 160 8.46 -16.29 -28.82
CA VAL A 160 7.82 -14.97 -28.72
C VAL A 160 8.35 -14.21 -27.52
N LEU A 161 8.41 -14.85 -26.35
CA LEU A 161 8.95 -14.24 -25.13
C LEU A 161 10.45 -13.93 -25.31
N GLY A 162 11.22 -14.85 -25.88
CA GLY A 162 12.63 -14.62 -26.19
C GLY A 162 12.85 -13.38 -27.07
N ARG A 163 12.06 -13.22 -28.14
CA ARG A 163 12.12 -12.03 -29.02
C ARG A 163 11.62 -10.76 -28.38
N LEU A 164 10.65 -10.86 -27.47
CA LEU A 164 10.14 -9.71 -26.73
C LEU A 164 11.19 -9.16 -25.76
N ILE A 165 11.96 -10.06 -25.14
CA ILE A 165 12.96 -9.73 -24.12
C ILE A 165 14.27 -9.32 -24.76
N GLU A 166 14.74 -10.09 -25.74
CA GLU A 166 15.95 -9.83 -26.50
C GLU A 166 15.64 -9.87 -28.00
N PRO A 167 15.33 -8.72 -28.62
CA PRO A 167 14.98 -8.64 -30.03
C PRO A 167 16.21 -8.92 -30.89
N ALA A 168 16.40 -10.18 -31.26
CA ALA A 168 17.50 -10.64 -32.10
C ALA A 168 16.98 -11.31 -33.39
N SER A 169 17.84 -11.36 -34.41
CA SER A 169 17.57 -12.10 -35.65
C SER A 169 17.61 -13.61 -35.38
N GLU A 170 16.80 -14.41 -36.08
CA GLU A 170 16.88 -15.89 -36.03
C GLU A 170 18.28 -16.42 -36.35
N ARG A 171 19.06 -15.67 -37.13
CA ARG A 171 20.44 -16.01 -37.45
C ARG A 171 21.37 -15.91 -36.24
N GLN A 172 21.05 -15.07 -35.26
CA GLN A 172 21.88 -14.84 -34.07
C GLN A 172 21.74 -15.97 -33.05
N THR A 173 20.62 -16.69 -33.05
CA THR A 173 20.33 -17.84 -32.16
C THR A 173 20.76 -19.18 -32.74
N ARG A 174 21.38 -19.20 -33.93
CA ARG A 174 22.05 -20.40 -34.47
C ARG A 174 23.35 -20.65 -33.70
N TYR A 175 23.30 -21.62 -32.80
CA TYR A 175 24.47 -22.33 -32.31
C TYR A 175 24.85 -23.46 -33.27
#